data_AF-X1TJX1-F1
#
_entry.id   AF-X1TJX1-F1
#
_cell.length_a   1.000
_cell.length_b   1.000
_cell.length_c   1.000
_cell.angle_alpha   90.00
_cell.angle_beta   90.00
_cell.angle_gamma   90.00
#
_symmetry.space_group_name_H-M   'P 1'
#
loop_
_entity.id
_entity.type
_entity.pdbx_description
1 polymer ?
#
loop_
_entity_poly.entity_id
_entity_poly.type
_entity_poly.pdbx_seq_one_letter_code
_entity_poly.pdbx_strand_id
1 'polypeptide(L)'
;MTLNLPDLKKYAGLFSKGLVIELAPEIAKGLLVEIFKAKRVSVKGASDWVQSNTSLWKTLELDEQALFKDLAERAGNIDWLDADWVIEAIKSDLPALASLFLGWRKANNWLKRQIEIIRKEVEG
;
A
#
# COMPACT_ATOMS: atom_id res chain seq x y z
N MET A 1 16.38 0.63 13.03
CA MET A 1 16.92 1.35 11.86
C MET A 1 15.86 2.39 11.53
N THR A 2 16.07 3.62 11.95
CA THR A 2 15.15 4.73 11.72
C THR A 2 14.99 4.87 10.20
N LEU A 3 13.76 4.70 9.70
CA LEU A 3 13.41 5.10 8.34
C LEU A 3 13.71 6.59 8.23
N ASN A 4 14.92 6.92 7.78
CA ASN A 4 15.22 8.23 7.27
C ASN A 4 14.40 8.29 5.99
N LEU A 5 13.25 8.97 6.07
CA LEU A 5 12.46 9.44 4.92
C LEU A 5 12.90 10.89 4.62
N PRO A 6 14.15 11.16 4.15
CA PRO A 6 14.63 12.51 3.94
C PRO A 6 13.92 13.25 2.79
N ASP A 7 13.04 12.59 2.02
CA ASP A 7 12.38 13.23 0.88
C ASP A 7 10.96 13.72 1.14
N LEU A 8 10.20 13.18 2.11
CA LEU A 8 8.84 13.65 2.40
C LEU A 8 8.79 15.13 2.87
N LYS A 9 9.83 15.59 3.57
CA LYS A 9 9.95 16.99 4.01
C LYS A 9 10.22 17.97 2.87
N LYS A 10 10.88 17.55 1.78
CA LYS A 10 11.06 18.38 0.58
C LYS A 10 9.74 18.64 -0.13
N TYR A 11 8.85 17.66 -0.10
CA TYR A 11 7.55 17.74 -0.75
C TYR A 11 6.52 18.51 0.08
N ALA A 12 6.63 18.53 1.42
CA ALA A 12 5.70 19.20 2.32
C ALA A 12 5.46 20.71 2.04
N GLY A 13 6.41 21.41 1.41
CA GLY A 13 6.30 22.85 1.09
C GLY A 13 5.68 23.18 -0.28
N LEU A 14 5.43 22.20 -1.15
CA LEU A 14 5.04 22.41 -2.55
C LEU A 14 3.56 22.09 -2.85
N PHE A 15 2.81 21.67 -1.85
CA PHE A 15 1.52 21.01 -2.04
C PHE A 15 0.33 21.93 -1.87
N SER A 16 -0.06 22.61 -2.95
CA SER A 16 -1.44 23.09 -3.10
C SER A 16 -2.38 21.88 -3.17
N LYS A 17 -3.58 21.98 -2.58
CA LYS A 17 -4.55 20.87 -2.47
C LYS A 17 -4.78 20.11 -3.79
N GLY A 18 -4.66 20.75 -4.95
CA GLY A 18 -4.86 20.11 -6.26
C GLY A 18 -3.73 19.15 -6.68
N LEU A 19 -2.46 19.50 -6.42
CA LEU A 19 -1.31 18.66 -6.80
C LEU A 19 -1.17 17.41 -5.93
N VAL A 20 -1.65 17.47 -4.69
CA VAL A 20 -1.59 16.30 -3.78
C VAL A 20 -2.56 15.23 -4.22
N ILE A 21 -3.74 15.61 -4.70
CA ILE A 21 -4.75 14.65 -5.19
C ILE A 21 -4.18 13.85 -6.36
N GLU A 22 -3.45 14.50 -7.27
CA GLU A 22 -2.86 13.83 -8.44
C GLU A 22 -1.62 12.98 -8.09
N LEU A 23 -0.81 13.39 -7.09
CA LEU A 23 0.43 12.70 -6.73
C LEU A 23 0.27 11.66 -5.62
N ALA A 24 -0.81 11.72 -4.83
CA ALA A 24 -1.05 10.80 -3.71
C ALA A 24 -1.01 9.32 -4.11
N PRO A 25 -1.59 8.88 -5.26
CA PRO A 25 -1.45 7.51 -5.71
C PRO A 25 0.04 7.13 -5.91
N GLU A 26 0.81 7.92 -6.66
CA GLU A 26 2.21 7.56 -6.92
C GLU A 26 3.07 7.54 -5.65
N ILE A 27 2.81 8.44 -4.69
CA ILE A 27 3.46 8.42 -3.37
C ILE A 27 3.09 7.14 -2.59
N ALA A 28 1.80 6.77 -2.60
CA ALA A 28 1.32 5.56 -1.93
C ALA A 28 1.90 4.28 -2.56
N LYS A 29 2.11 4.24 -3.89
CA LYS A 29 2.79 3.12 -4.58
C LYS A 29 4.20 2.95 -4.02
N GLY A 30 4.97 4.04 -3.98
CA GLY A 30 6.33 4.04 -3.46
C GLY A 30 6.40 3.55 -2.01
N LEU A 31 5.54 4.05 -1.13
CA LEU A 31 5.49 3.62 0.26
C LEU A 31 5.15 2.13 0.39
N LEU A 32 4.15 1.64 -0.36
CA LEU A 32 3.74 0.25 -0.29
C LEU A 32 4.88 -0.70 -0.69
N VAL A 33 5.60 -0.36 -1.75
CA VAL A 33 6.77 -1.13 -2.23
C VAL A 33 7.88 -1.14 -1.17
N GLU A 34 8.20 0.02 -0.59
CA GLU A 34 9.25 0.12 0.42
C GLU A 34 8.89 -0.65 1.70
N ILE A 35 7.62 -0.63 2.12
CA ILE A 35 7.14 -1.45 3.25
C ILE A 35 7.31 -2.93 2.95
N PHE A 36 6.93 -3.39 1.76
CA PHE A 36 7.05 -4.80 1.38
C PHE A 36 8.51 -5.24 1.32
N LYS A 37 9.41 -4.38 0.84
CA LYS A 37 10.86 -4.61 0.85
C LYS A 37 11.42 -4.64 2.27
N ALA A 38 11.08 -3.66 3.11
CA ALA A 38 11.54 -3.54 4.49
C ALA A 38 11.12 -4.76 5.33
N LYS A 39 9.88 -5.22 5.17
CA LYS A 39 9.35 -6.43 5.82
C LYS A 39 9.80 -7.73 5.16
N ARG A 40 10.60 -7.66 4.07
CA ARG A 40 11.10 -8.81 3.31
C ARG A 40 9.99 -9.77 2.90
N VAL A 41 8.86 -9.22 2.43
CA VAL A 41 7.70 -10.01 2.05
C VAL A 41 8.09 -10.91 0.88
N SER A 42 8.04 -12.22 1.12
CA SER A 42 8.30 -13.24 0.10
C SER A 42 6.98 -13.80 -0.45
N VAL A 43 7.03 -14.45 -1.62
CA VAL A 43 5.88 -15.17 -2.17
C VAL A 43 5.32 -16.19 -1.17
N LYS A 44 6.20 -16.87 -0.42
CA LYS A 44 5.80 -17.80 0.63
C LYS A 44 5.06 -17.08 1.75
N GLY A 45 5.62 -15.99 2.29
CA GLY A 45 4.98 -15.22 3.37
C GLY A 45 3.63 -14.63 2.94
N ALA A 46 3.54 -14.08 1.73
CA ALA A 46 2.27 -13.60 1.18
C ALA A 46 1.27 -14.75 0.96
N SER A 47 1.74 -15.93 0.55
CA SER A 47 0.89 -17.12 0.44
C SER A 47 0.35 -17.54 1.80
N ASP A 48 1.18 -17.52 2.85
CA ASP A 48 0.77 -17.84 4.22
C ASP A 48 -0.29 -16.86 4.73
N TRP A 49 -0.16 -15.56 4.40
CA TRP A 49 -1.19 -14.56 4.70
C TRP A 49 -2.51 -14.85 4.00
N VAL A 50 -2.47 -15.20 2.71
CA VAL A 50 -3.66 -15.57 1.93
C VAL A 50 -4.31 -16.83 2.48
N GLN A 51 -3.52 -17.81 2.90
CA GLN A 51 -4.03 -19.06 3.48
C GLN A 51 -4.65 -18.85 4.85
N SER A 52 -3.98 -18.08 5.70
CA SER A 52 -4.40 -17.79 7.08
C SER A 52 -5.42 -16.64 7.17
N ASN A 53 -5.75 -16.02 6.04
CA ASN A 53 -6.59 -14.84 5.96
C ASN A 53 -6.11 -13.69 6.87
N THR A 54 -4.79 -13.53 6.99
CA THR A 54 -4.15 -12.48 7.78
C THR A 54 -4.55 -11.11 7.24
N SER A 55 -4.74 -10.13 8.12
CA SER A 55 -5.07 -8.77 7.70
C SER A 55 -3.81 -8.01 7.30
N LEU A 56 -3.76 -7.45 6.08
CA LEU A 56 -2.61 -6.65 5.61
C LEU A 56 -2.47 -5.38 6.45
N TRP A 57 -3.57 -4.69 6.75
CA TRP A 57 -3.58 -3.50 7.59
C TRP A 57 -2.95 -3.74 8.96
N LYS A 58 -3.30 -4.86 9.62
CA LYS A 58 -2.75 -5.21 10.94
C LYS A 58 -1.29 -5.66 10.91
N THR A 59 -0.73 -5.94 9.74
CA THR A 59 0.71 -6.22 9.60
C THR A 59 1.55 -4.96 9.44
N LEU A 60 0.91 -3.81 9.20
CA LEU A 60 1.57 -2.51 9.17
C LEU A 60 1.83 -2.02 10.60
N GLU A 61 2.97 -1.39 10.80
CA GLU A 61 3.29 -0.67 12.03
C GLU A 61 2.41 0.58 12.18
N LEU A 62 2.31 1.13 13.39
CA LEU A 62 1.42 2.27 13.66
C LEU A 62 1.81 3.54 12.86
N ASP A 63 3.11 3.76 12.64
CA ASP A 63 3.63 4.85 11.83
C ASP A 63 3.31 4.66 10.34
N GLU A 64 3.43 3.43 9.82
CA GLU A 64 3.02 3.07 8.46
C GLU A 64 1.51 3.29 8.25
N GLN A 65 0.67 2.88 9.21
CA GLN A 65 -0.77 3.13 9.18
C GLN A 65 -1.10 4.62 9.19
N ALA A 66 -0.42 5.40 10.04
CA ALA A 66 -0.61 6.85 10.09
C ALA A 66 -0.24 7.55 8.78
N LEU A 67 0.81 7.09 8.09
CA LEU A 67 1.20 7.62 6.78
C LEU A 67 0.12 7.37 5.72
N PHE A 68 -0.47 6.17 5.69
CA PHE A 68 -1.59 5.87 4.78
C PHE A 68 -2.83 6.73 5.06
N LYS A 69 -3.14 6.98 6.35
CA LYS A 69 -4.23 7.87 6.75
C LYS A 69 -3.99 9.32 6.32
N ASP A 70 -2.81 9.88 6.60
CA ASP A 70 -2.45 11.24 6.19
C ASP A 70 -2.50 11.42 4.66
N LEU A 71 -2.03 10.42 3.91
CA LEU A 71 -2.11 10.46 2.44
C LEU A 71 -3.54 10.45 1.93
N ALA A 72 -4.41 9.64 2.52
CA ALA A 72 -5.81 9.58 2.14
C ALA A 72 -6.56 10.87 2.49
N GLU A 73 -6.33 11.43 3.68
CA GLU A 73 -6.90 12.73 4.08
C GLU A 73 -6.50 13.84 3.11
N ARG A 74 -5.22 13.85 2.70
CA ARG A 74 -4.72 14.84 1.74
C ARG A 74 -5.19 14.61 0.31
N ALA A 75 -5.40 13.36 -0.08
CA ALA A 75 -5.96 13.00 -1.39
C ALA A 75 -7.47 13.29 -1.48
N GLY A 76 -8.16 13.38 -0.35
CA GLY A 76 -9.60 13.63 -0.26
C GLY A 76 -10.48 12.44 -0.68
N ASN A 77 -9.95 11.49 -1.45
CA ASN A 77 -10.53 10.18 -1.71
C ASN A 77 -9.42 9.13 -1.95
N ILE A 78 -9.80 7.86 -1.83
CA ILE A 78 -8.93 6.70 -2.06
C ILE A 78 -9.52 5.71 -3.06
N ASP A 79 -10.38 6.18 -3.95
CA ASP A 79 -11.04 5.34 -4.96
C ASP A 79 -10.03 4.65 -5.89
N TRP A 80 -8.86 5.26 -6.07
CA TRP A 80 -7.72 4.73 -6.80
C TRP A 80 -7.03 3.54 -6.12
N LEU A 81 -7.24 3.30 -4.82
CA LEU A 81 -6.60 2.22 -4.07
C LEU A 81 -7.37 0.92 -4.30
N ASP A 82 -7.14 0.21 -5.40
CA ASP A 82 -7.75 -1.08 -5.71
C ASP A 82 -6.71 -2.20 -5.90
N ALA A 83 -7.19 -3.44 -6.11
CA ALA A 83 -6.30 -4.59 -6.25
C ALA A 83 -5.41 -4.51 -7.49
N ASP A 84 -5.90 -3.93 -8.58
CA ASP A 84 -5.15 -3.82 -9.82
C ASP A 84 -4.05 -2.75 -9.66
N TRP A 85 -4.37 -1.66 -8.99
CA TRP A 85 -3.43 -0.63 -8.58
C TRP A 85 -2.34 -1.18 -7.66
N VAL A 86 -2.68 -2.00 -6.65
CA VAL A 86 -1.67 -2.61 -5.76
C VAL A 86 -0.75 -3.55 -6.54
N ILE A 87 -1.33 -4.35 -7.42
CA ILE A 87 -0.55 -5.25 -8.28
C ILE A 87 0.37 -4.43 -9.18
N GLU A 88 -0.10 -3.34 -9.78
CA GLU A 88 0.70 -2.43 -10.60
C GLU A 88 1.85 -1.83 -9.79
N ALA A 89 1.56 -1.33 -8.58
CA ALA A 89 2.53 -0.73 -7.67
C ALA A 89 3.73 -1.66 -7.41
N ILE A 90 3.45 -2.94 -7.17
CA ILE A 90 4.49 -3.92 -6.81
C ILE A 90 5.04 -4.67 -8.03
N LYS A 91 4.51 -4.47 -9.24
CA LYS A 91 4.85 -5.28 -10.43
C LYS A 91 6.30 -5.11 -10.87
N SER A 92 6.83 -3.90 -10.78
CA SER A 92 8.21 -3.59 -11.19
C SER A 92 9.22 -4.14 -10.18
N ASP A 93 9.01 -3.83 -8.90
CA ASP A 93 9.97 -4.14 -7.83
C ASP A 93 9.84 -5.55 -7.26
N LEU A 94 8.63 -6.11 -7.27
CA LEU A 94 8.27 -7.39 -6.66
C LEU A 94 7.44 -8.25 -7.64
N PRO A 95 7.96 -8.55 -8.84
CA PRO A 95 7.21 -9.20 -9.92
C PRO A 95 6.66 -10.58 -9.53
N ALA A 96 7.35 -11.30 -8.63
CA ALA A 96 6.91 -12.59 -8.14
C ALA A 96 5.66 -12.48 -7.22
N LEU A 97 5.56 -11.41 -6.43
CA LEU A 97 4.35 -11.13 -5.63
C LEU A 97 3.19 -10.67 -6.52
N ALA A 98 3.45 -9.79 -7.49
CA ALA A 98 2.45 -9.43 -8.48
C ALA A 98 1.90 -10.67 -9.21
N SER A 99 2.80 -11.58 -9.61
CA SER A 99 2.43 -12.85 -10.25
C SER A 99 1.60 -13.76 -9.34
N LEU A 100 1.85 -13.77 -8.03
CA LEU A 100 1.02 -14.50 -7.06
C LEU A 100 -0.42 -13.98 -7.07
N PHE A 101 -0.61 -12.66 -6.97
CA PHE A 101 -1.94 -12.05 -6.92
C PHE A 101 -2.68 -12.08 -8.27
N LEU A 102 -1.97 -12.15 -9.39
CA LEU A 102 -2.55 -12.34 -10.72
C LEU A 102 -2.88 -13.80 -11.03
N GLY A 103 -1.95 -14.71 -10.72
CA GLY A 103 -2.04 -16.12 -11.09
C GLY A 103 -2.88 -16.96 -10.15
N TRP A 104 -3.09 -16.52 -8.90
CA TRP A 104 -3.85 -17.27 -7.91
C TRP A 104 -5.13 -16.56 -7.51
N ARG A 105 -6.29 -17.08 -7.97
CA ARG A 105 -7.62 -16.51 -7.70
C ARG A 105 -7.91 -16.28 -6.21
N LYS A 106 -7.46 -17.18 -5.33
CA LYS A 106 -7.64 -17.01 -3.87
C LYS A 106 -6.83 -15.82 -3.35
N ALA A 107 -5.59 -15.63 -3.83
CA ALA A 107 -4.79 -14.47 -3.46
C ALA A 107 -5.38 -13.16 -3.98
N ASN A 108 -5.87 -13.13 -5.23
CA ASN A 108 -6.56 -11.97 -5.79
C ASN A 108 -7.79 -11.57 -4.94
N ASN A 109 -8.64 -12.56 -4.61
CA ASN A 109 -9.81 -12.34 -3.78
C ASN A 109 -9.45 -11.93 -2.34
N TRP A 110 -8.35 -12.45 -1.80
CA TRP A 110 -7.84 -11.99 -0.51
C TRP A 110 -7.37 -10.55 -0.59
N LEU A 111 -6.60 -10.17 -1.62
CA LEU A 111 -6.09 -8.82 -1.81
C LEU A 111 -7.23 -7.80 -1.93
N LYS A 112 -8.25 -8.08 -2.74
CA LYS A 112 -9.46 -7.24 -2.86
C LYS A 112 -10.12 -6.98 -1.50
N ARG A 113 -10.31 -8.03 -0.70
CA ARG A 113 -10.87 -7.91 0.66
C ARG A 113 -9.96 -7.11 1.60
N GLN A 114 -8.63 -7.28 1.51
CA GLN A 114 -7.70 -6.50 2.31
C GLN A 114 -7.76 -5.02 1.98
N ILE A 115 -7.92 -4.69 0.70
CA ILE A 115 -8.02 -3.31 0.26
C ILE A 115 -9.33 -2.67 0.73
N GLU A 116 -10.45 -3.39 0.68
CA GLU A 116 -11.70 -2.92 1.29
C GLU A 116 -11.56 -2.65 2.79
N ILE A 117 -10.80 -3.50 3.51
CA ILE A 117 -10.51 -3.27 4.93
C ILE A 117 -9.68 -2.00 5.09
N ILE A 118 -8.60 -1.84 4.32
CA ILE A 118 -7.75 -0.64 4.38
C ILE A 118 -8.57 0.61 4.09
N ARG A 119 -9.44 0.59 3.07
CA ARG A 119 -10.32 1.73 2.75
C ARG A 119 -11.19 2.12 3.94
N LYS A 120 -11.85 1.14 4.58
CA LYS A 120 -12.69 1.38 5.77
C LYS A 120 -11.90 1.92 6.96
N GLU A 121 -10.69 1.42 7.17
CA GLU A 121 -9.82 1.86 8.28
C GLU A 121 -9.25 3.26 8.06
N VAL A 122 -9.17 3.70 6.82
CA VAL A 122 -8.62 4.99 6.43
C VAL A 122 -9.70 6.08 6.33
N GLU A 123 -10.92 5.71 5.90
CA GLU A 123 -12.09 6.60 5.88
C GLU A 123 -12.82 6.70 7.23
N GLY A 124 -12.60 5.73 8.13
CA GLY A 124 -13.18 5.66 9.48
C GLY A 124 -12.28 6.22 10.57
#